data_AF-A0A1V9G9L5-F1
#
_entry.id   AF-A0A1V9G9L5-F1
#
_cell.length_a   1.000
_cell.length_b   1.000
_cell.length_c   1.000
_cell.angle_alpha   90.00
_cell.angle_beta   90.00
_cell.angle_gamma   90.00
#
_symmetry.space_group_name_H-M   'P 1'
#
loop_
_entity.id
_entity.type
_entity.pdbx_description
1 polymer ?
#
loop_
_entity_poly.entity_id
_entity_poly.type
_entity_poly.pdbx_seq_one_letter_code
_entity_poly.pdbx_strand_id
1 'polypeptide(L)'
;MKAPGISDQLLVDLLVKKDRSAFTFLQDTYSPSLHGPLIELLRDKDIAADVLQKAFIAAYFTISDRKRRGQKLYTWMLNIALRHAIETVSVIEKWPTASQLQTASGGINALLNRMDAGPREVIRLIYDRGYSKAKAASRLKLPIYRIDELLQTGLQELQQYLNAYQWK
;
A
#
# COMPACT_ATOMS: atom_id res chain seq x y z
N MET A 1 -17.31 -16.27 12.89
CA MET A 1 -17.66 -17.55 12.23
C MET A 1 -17.35 -17.43 10.74
N LYS A 2 -16.54 -18.32 10.17
CA LYS A 2 -16.30 -18.37 8.71
C LYS A 2 -17.57 -18.93 8.06
N ALA A 3 -18.17 -18.22 7.10
CA ALA A 3 -19.17 -18.80 6.20
C ALA A 3 -18.55 -20.04 5.51
N PRO A 4 -19.34 -21.08 5.13
CA PRO A 4 -18.81 -22.34 4.60
C PRO A 4 -18.00 -22.05 3.34
N GLY A 5 -16.69 -21.99 3.52
CA GLY A 5 -15.82 -21.13 2.72
C GLY A 5 -15.15 -21.92 1.63
N ILE A 6 -15.45 -21.54 0.40
CA ILE A 6 -14.71 -21.89 -0.81
C ILE A 6 -13.20 -21.80 -0.50
N SER A 7 -12.44 -22.82 -0.86
CA SER A 7 -10.99 -22.80 -0.61
C SER A 7 -10.34 -21.64 -1.37
N ASP A 8 -9.25 -21.08 -0.83
CA ASP A 8 -8.50 -20.02 -1.51
C ASP A 8 -8.11 -20.42 -2.94
N GLN A 9 -7.81 -21.71 -3.14
CA GLN A 9 -7.47 -22.24 -4.46
C GLN A 9 -8.67 -22.21 -5.42
N LEU A 10 -9.85 -22.65 -4.97
CA LEU A 10 -11.06 -22.63 -5.78
C LEU A 10 -11.50 -21.18 -6.07
N LEU A 11 -11.39 -20.28 -5.10
CA LEU A 11 -11.67 -18.86 -5.33
C LEU A 11 -10.71 -18.25 -6.37
N VAL A 12 -9.42 -18.58 -6.31
CA VAL A 12 -8.44 -18.15 -7.33
C VAL A 12 -8.84 -18.68 -8.70
N ASP A 13 -9.23 -19.94 -8.81
CA ASP A 13 -9.62 -20.55 -10.08
C ASP A 13 -10.88 -19.88 -10.66
N LEU A 14 -11.85 -19.52 -9.83
CA LEU A 14 -13.05 -18.77 -10.22
C LEU A 14 -12.72 -17.33 -10.67
N LEU A 15 -11.83 -16.64 -9.94
CA LEU A 15 -11.37 -15.29 -10.29
C LEU A 15 -10.60 -15.27 -11.62
N VAL A 16 -9.74 -16.28 -11.87
CA VAL A 16 -9.02 -16.42 -13.14
C VAL A 16 -9.99 -16.63 -14.30
N LYS A 17 -11.04 -17.43 -14.09
CA LYS A 17 -12.11 -17.65 -15.07
C LYS A 17 -13.05 -16.46 -15.25
N LYS A 18 -12.85 -15.38 -14.49
CA LYS A 18 -13.73 -14.20 -14.48
C LYS A 18 -15.19 -14.54 -14.17
N ASP A 19 -15.40 -15.56 -13.34
CA ASP A 19 -16.74 -15.91 -12.90
C ASP A 19 -17.37 -14.73 -12.14
N ARG A 20 -18.64 -14.44 -12.45
CA ARG A 20 -19.36 -13.30 -11.87
C ARG A 20 -19.56 -13.44 -10.35
N SER A 21 -19.69 -14.66 -9.86
CA SER A 21 -19.85 -14.94 -8.43
C SER A 21 -18.54 -14.80 -7.66
N ALA A 22 -17.39 -14.93 -8.33
CA ALA A 22 -16.07 -14.89 -7.70
C ALA A 22 -15.80 -13.57 -6.99
N PHE A 23 -16.29 -12.46 -7.54
CA PHE A 23 -16.10 -11.13 -6.94
C PHE A 23 -16.86 -11.00 -5.62
N THR A 24 -18.11 -11.47 -5.57
CA THR A 24 -18.91 -11.48 -4.34
C THR A 24 -18.25 -12.36 -3.28
N PHE A 25 -17.82 -13.57 -3.63
CA PHE A 25 -17.12 -14.45 -2.70
C PHE A 25 -15.81 -13.84 -2.17
N LEU A 26 -15.07 -13.15 -3.02
CA LEU A 26 -13.87 -12.41 -2.64
C LEU A 26 -14.18 -11.31 -1.63
N GLN A 27 -15.22 -10.50 -1.88
CA GLN A 27 -15.65 -9.46 -0.95
C GLN A 27 -16.12 -10.03 0.39
N ASP A 28 -17.03 -11.01 0.39
CA ASP A 28 -17.58 -11.60 1.61
C ASP A 28 -16.50 -12.26 2.48
N THR A 29 -15.54 -12.92 1.84
CA THR A 29 -14.48 -13.65 2.54
C THR A 29 -13.44 -12.71 3.15
N TYR A 30 -13.06 -11.65 2.43
CA TYR A 30 -11.86 -10.88 2.76
C TYR A 30 -12.12 -9.49 3.33
N SER A 31 -13.28 -8.89 3.07
CA SER A 31 -13.59 -7.53 3.54
C SER A 31 -13.40 -7.38 5.06
N PRO A 32 -13.93 -8.26 5.92
CA PRO A 32 -13.79 -8.10 7.38
C PRO A 32 -12.33 -8.07 7.85
N SER A 33 -11.46 -8.82 7.18
CA SER A 33 -10.05 -9.00 7.56
C SER A 33 -9.08 -7.99 6.94
N LEU A 34 -9.49 -7.30 5.86
CA LEU A 34 -8.68 -6.28 5.19
C LEU A 34 -9.08 -4.86 5.59
N HIS A 35 -10.32 -4.64 6.01
CA HIS A 35 -10.83 -3.31 6.33
C HIS A 35 -10.19 -2.72 7.59
N GLY A 36 -9.99 -3.52 8.65
CA GLY A 36 -9.39 -3.06 9.92
C GLY A 36 -8.02 -2.39 9.74
N PRO A 37 -7.04 -3.06 9.11
CA PRO A 37 -5.73 -2.46 8.82
C PRO A 37 -5.79 -1.20 7.96
N LEU A 38 -6.75 -1.11 7.03
CA LEU A 38 -6.93 0.08 6.19
C LEU A 38 -7.48 1.26 6.97
N ILE A 39 -8.45 1.05 7.87
CA ILE A 39 -8.96 2.10 8.77
C ILE A 39 -7.84 2.61 9.68
N GLU A 40 -7.03 1.71 10.23
CA GLU A 40 -5.89 2.10 11.09
C GLU A 40 -4.90 3.01 10.33
N LEU A 41 -4.64 2.69 9.07
CA LEU A 41 -3.71 3.44 8.23
C LEU A 41 -4.28 4.77 7.73
N LEU A 42 -5.51 4.77 7.24
CA LEU A 42 -6.15 5.92 6.59
C LEU A 42 -6.84 6.86 7.58
N ARG A 43 -7.13 6.39 8.81
CA ARG A 43 -7.84 7.12 9.87
C ARG A 43 -9.23 7.65 9.47
N ASP A 44 -9.74 7.19 8.35
CA ASP A 44 -11.04 7.55 7.78
C ASP A 44 -11.69 6.27 7.23
N LYS A 45 -12.90 5.99 7.70
CA LYS A 45 -13.62 4.75 7.40
C LYS A 45 -14.16 4.73 5.98
N ASP A 46 -14.60 5.88 5.46
CA ASP A 46 -15.19 5.97 4.13
C ASP A 46 -14.09 5.87 3.07
N ILE A 47 -12.96 6.56 3.31
CA ILE A 47 -11.77 6.43 2.46
C ILE A 47 -11.22 4.99 2.50
N ALA A 48 -11.21 4.34 3.65
CA ALA A 48 -10.80 2.93 3.76
C ALA A 48 -11.70 1.97 2.98
N ALA A 49 -13.01 2.22 2.97
CA ALA A 49 -13.96 1.43 2.19
C ALA A 49 -13.72 1.59 0.68
N ASP A 50 -13.51 2.83 0.22
CA ASP A 50 -13.19 3.12 -1.18
C ASP A 50 -11.87 2.47 -1.63
N VAL A 51 -10.83 2.56 -0.80
CA VAL A 51 -9.54 1.90 -1.06
C VAL A 51 -9.69 0.39 -1.13
N LEU A 52 -10.45 -0.20 -0.23
CA LEU A 52 -10.71 -1.65 -0.23
C LEU A 52 -11.43 -2.09 -1.50
N GLN A 53 -12.45 -1.34 -1.94
CA GLN A 53 -13.17 -1.63 -3.17
C GLN A 53 -12.26 -1.55 -4.40
N LYS A 54 -11.44 -0.49 -4.50
CA LYS A 54 -10.42 -0.36 -5.57
C LYS A 54 -9.46 -1.55 -5.56
N ALA A 55 -9.03 -1.99 -4.39
CA ALA A 55 -8.13 -3.14 -4.25
C ALA A 55 -8.77 -4.44 -4.72
N PHE A 56 -10.06 -4.68 -4.44
CA PHE A 56 -10.76 -5.86 -4.95
C PHE A 56 -10.93 -5.84 -6.46
N ILE A 57 -11.24 -4.68 -7.05
CA ILE A 57 -11.31 -4.52 -8.50
C ILE A 57 -9.93 -4.81 -9.13
N ALA A 58 -8.87 -4.20 -8.59
CA ALA A 58 -7.50 -4.44 -9.05
C ALA A 58 -7.10 -5.92 -8.91
N ALA A 59 -7.42 -6.56 -7.79
CA ALA A 59 -7.19 -7.97 -7.55
C ALA A 59 -7.95 -8.84 -8.58
N TYR A 60 -9.22 -8.55 -8.84
CA TYR A 60 -10.02 -9.26 -9.82
C TYR A 60 -9.38 -9.23 -11.21
N PHE A 61 -8.85 -8.08 -11.64
CA PHE A 61 -8.21 -7.94 -12.96
C PHE A 61 -6.82 -8.56 -13.04
N THR A 62 -6.01 -8.44 -11.99
CA THR A 62 -4.58 -8.83 -11.98
C THR A 62 -4.31 -10.25 -11.46
N ILE A 63 -5.35 -10.99 -11.02
CA ILE A 63 -5.20 -12.34 -10.46
C ILE A 63 -4.49 -13.32 -11.40
N SER A 64 -4.63 -13.16 -12.71
CA SER A 64 -3.97 -13.99 -13.73
C SER A 64 -2.45 -13.81 -13.76
N ASP A 65 -1.97 -12.61 -13.40
CA ASP A 65 -0.54 -12.27 -13.35
C ASP A 65 0.12 -12.70 -12.04
N ARG A 66 -0.67 -13.14 -11.07
CA ARG A 66 -0.18 -13.69 -9.81
C ARG A 66 0.64 -14.94 -10.11
N LYS A 67 1.96 -14.81 -10.02
CA LYS A 67 2.87 -15.98 -10.04
C LYS A 67 2.44 -16.94 -8.93
N ARG A 68 2.02 -18.15 -9.31
CA ARG A 68 1.46 -19.21 -8.42
C ARG A 68 2.41 -19.69 -7.30
N ARG A 69 3.56 -19.07 -7.06
CA ARG A 69 4.55 -19.53 -6.07
C ARG A 69 4.34 -18.89 -4.70
N GLY A 70 3.73 -19.65 -3.78
CA GLY A 70 3.97 -19.59 -2.34
C GLY A 70 3.32 -18.46 -1.53
N GLN A 71 2.90 -17.35 -2.12
CA GLN A 71 2.23 -16.28 -1.38
C GLN A 71 0.74 -16.61 -1.15
N LYS A 72 0.27 -16.59 0.11
CA LYS A 72 -1.16 -16.75 0.47
C LYS A 72 -2.02 -15.67 -0.20
N LEU A 73 -3.26 -16.00 -0.58
CA LEU A 73 -4.18 -15.09 -1.25
C LEU A 73 -4.42 -13.81 -0.42
N TYR A 74 -4.68 -13.98 0.88
CA TYR A 74 -4.79 -12.88 1.84
C TYR A 74 -3.61 -11.89 1.74
N THR A 75 -2.38 -12.39 1.83
CA THR A 75 -1.17 -11.55 1.82
C THR A 75 -1.02 -10.80 0.49
N TRP A 76 -1.38 -11.45 -0.61
CA TRP A 76 -1.35 -10.80 -1.92
C TRP A 76 -2.37 -9.66 -2.03
N MET A 77 -3.62 -9.89 -1.59
CA MET A 77 -4.64 -8.83 -1.58
C MET A 77 -4.32 -7.70 -0.61
N LEU A 78 -3.77 -8.03 0.57
CA LEU A 78 -3.34 -7.01 1.53
C LEU A 78 -2.27 -6.10 0.90
N ASN A 79 -1.33 -6.64 0.13
CA ASN A 79 -0.33 -5.82 -0.57
C ASN A 79 -0.94 -4.90 -1.64
N ILE A 80 -1.97 -5.37 -2.35
CA ILE A 80 -2.72 -4.52 -3.31
C ILE A 80 -3.43 -3.39 -2.55
N ALA A 81 -4.13 -3.74 -1.47
CA ALA A 81 -4.86 -2.77 -0.66
C ALA A 81 -3.94 -1.73 -0.01
N LEU A 82 -2.80 -2.15 0.55
CA LEU A 82 -1.80 -1.26 1.12
C LEU A 82 -1.21 -0.32 0.07
N ARG A 83 -0.99 -0.79 -1.17
CA ARG A 83 -0.51 0.08 -2.27
C ARG A 83 -1.49 1.21 -2.56
N HIS A 84 -2.78 0.89 -2.69
CA HIS A 84 -3.82 1.90 -2.90
C HIS A 84 -4.00 2.83 -1.68
N ALA A 85 -3.86 2.30 -0.48
CA ALA A 85 -3.90 3.10 0.74
C ALA A 85 -2.76 4.11 0.78
N ILE A 86 -1.52 3.69 0.49
CA ILE A 86 -0.35 4.58 0.45
C ILE A 86 -0.52 5.67 -0.62
N GLU A 87 -1.02 5.31 -1.80
CA GLU A 87 -1.33 6.27 -2.86
C GLU A 87 -2.37 7.30 -2.39
N THR A 88 -3.40 6.85 -1.69
CA THR A 88 -4.46 7.70 -1.14
C THR A 88 -3.95 8.63 -0.05
N VAL A 89 -3.17 8.10 0.90
CA VAL A 89 -2.47 8.92 1.92
C VAL A 89 -1.59 9.96 1.25
N SER A 90 -0.90 9.58 0.16
CA SER A 90 -0.02 10.52 -0.54
C SER A 90 -0.80 11.68 -1.15
N VAL A 91 -2.02 11.45 -1.65
CA VAL A 91 -2.88 12.53 -2.15
C VAL A 91 -3.40 13.41 -1.02
N ILE A 92 -3.90 12.81 0.06
CA ILE A 92 -4.49 13.53 1.21
C ILE A 92 -3.44 14.43 1.87
N GLU A 93 -2.26 13.89 2.10
CA GLU A 93 -1.18 14.57 2.80
C GLU A 93 -0.27 15.39 1.86
N LYS A 94 -0.63 15.46 0.56
CA LYS A 94 0.16 16.12 -0.50
C LYS A 94 1.58 15.59 -0.64
N TRP A 95 1.77 14.31 -0.34
CA TRP A 95 3.03 13.63 -0.53
C TRP A 95 3.26 13.30 -2.02
N PRO A 96 4.53 13.16 -2.41
CA PRO A 96 4.90 12.62 -3.72
C PRO A 96 4.28 11.25 -3.99
N THR A 97 3.54 11.12 -5.09
CA THR A 97 3.04 9.82 -5.57
C THR A 97 4.16 8.99 -6.19
N ALA A 98 3.95 7.67 -6.26
CA ALA A 98 4.91 6.76 -6.91
C ALA A 98 5.19 7.14 -8.37
N SER A 99 4.18 7.65 -9.10
CA SER A 99 4.34 8.13 -10.48
C SER A 99 5.22 9.39 -10.55
N GLN A 100 4.98 10.38 -9.67
CA GLN A 100 5.81 11.59 -9.59
C GLN A 100 7.27 11.28 -9.22
N LEU A 101 7.51 10.27 -8.38
CA LEU A 101 8.85 9.83 -8.01
C LEU A 101 9.54 9.01 -9.11
N GLN A 102 8.79 8.39 -10.02
CA GLN A 102 9.32 7.66 -11.18
C GLN A 102 9.70 8.62 -12.32
N THR A 103 8.96 9.72 -12.50
CA THR A 103 9.26 10.72 -13.53
C THR A 103 10.42 11.65 -13.16
N ALA A 104 10.73 11.79 -11.86
CA ALA A 104 11.95 12.47 -11.42
C ALA A 104 13.20 11.72 -11.95
N SER A 105 14.03 12.38 -12.75
CA SER A 105 15.18 11.71 -13.39
C SER A 105 16.15 11.14 -12.34
N GLY A 106 16.41 9.83 -12.43
CA GLY A 106 17.17 9.05 -11.45
C GLY A 106 16.32 8.18 -10.51
N GLY A 107 15.00 8.37 -10.51
CA GLY A 107 14.03 7.61 -9.72
C GLY A 107 14.15 7.84 -8.20
N ILE A 108 13.21 7.26 -7.45
CA ILE A 108 13.12 7.42 -5.99
C ILE A 108 14.43 7.05 -5.26
N ASN A 109 15.19 6.08 -5.78
CA ASN A 109 16.44 5.63 -5.15
C ASN A 109 17.55 6.69 -5.21
N ALA A 110 17.65 7.45 -6.30
CA ALA A 110 18.62 8.54 -6.39
C ALA A 110 18.29 9.67 -5.40
N LEU A 111 16.99 9.94 -5.18
CA LEU A 111 16.52 10.93 -4.21
C LEU A 111 16.77 10.47 -2.79
N LEU A 112 16.37 9.23 -2.47
CA LEU A 112 16.60 8.63 -1.17
C LEU A 112 18.07 8.63 -0.79
N ASN A 113 18.97 8.35 -1.73
CA ASN A 113 20.41 8.36 -1.49
C ASN A 113 20.99 9.75 -1.15
N ARG A 114 20.25 10.84 -1.41
CA ARG A 114 20.64 12.21 -1.05
C ARG A 114 20.09 12.68 0.30
N MET A 115 19.07 12.00 0.83
CA MET A 115 18.48 12.32 2.15
C MET A 115 19.32 11.79 3.30
N ASP A 116 19.13 12.33 4.49
CA ASP A 116 19.72 11.76 5.70
C ASP A 116 19.24 10.32 5.97
N ALA A 117 20.09 9.53 6.64
CA ALA A 117 19.85 8.10 6.84
C ALA A 117 18.54 7.80 7.60
N GLY A 118 18.15 8.67 8.53
CA GLY A 118 16.92 8.53 9.32
C GLY A 118 15.66 8.64 8.45
N PRO A 119 15.39 9.80 7.83
CA PRO A 119 14.24 9.99 6.94
C PRO A 119 14.20 8.97 5.80
N ARG A 120 15.36 8.69 5.19
CA ARG A 120 15.52 7.71 4.12
C ARG A 120 15.01 6.32 4.51
N GLU A 121 15.42 5.82 5.67
CA GLU A 121 15.08 4.47 6.11
C GLU A 121 13.59 4.37 6.47
N VAL A 122 13.02 5.42 7.09
CA VAL A 122 11.58 5.48 7.38
C VAL A 122 10.76 5.48 6.10
N ILE A 123 11.13 6.29 5.10
CA ILE A 123 10.46 6.31 3.80
C ILE A 123 10.57 4.95 3.13
N ARG A 124 11.73 4.28 3.14
CA ARG A 124 11.87 2.93 2.58
C ARG A 124 10.97 1.91 3.26
N LEU A 125 10.92 1.88 4.59
CA LEU A 125 10.07 0.92 5.30
C LEU A 125 8.58 1.12 4.96
N ILE A 126 8.14 2.37 4.85
CA ILE A 126 6.74 2.70 4.59
C ILE A 126 6.39 2.51 3.11
N TYR A 127 7.17 3.09 2.18
CA TYR A 127 6.86 3.07 0.75
C TYR A 127 7.30 1.80 0.02
N ASP A 128 8.52 1.30 0.26
CA ASP A 128 9.03 0.10 -0.44
C ASP A 128 8.47 -1.18 0.19
N ARG A 129 8.34 -1.19 1.52
CA ARG A 129 7.91 -2.40 2.26
C ARG A 129 6.48 -2.36 2.77
N GLY A 130 5.76 -1.25 2.62
CA GLY A 130 4.36 -1.13 3.04
C GLY A 130 4.15 -1.21 4.55
N TYR A 131 5.12 -0.79 5.35
CA TYR A 131 4.99 -0.85 6.81
C TYR A 131 4.10 0.28 7.33
N SER A 132 3.30 0.01 8.35
CA SER A 132 2.66 1.07 9.14
C SER A 132 3.70 1.83 9.97
N LYS A 133 3.39 3.05 10.40
CA LYS A 133 4.27 3.84 11.28
C LYS A 133 4.64 3.07 12.57
N ALA A 134 3.68 2.35 13.15
CA ALA A 134 3.90 1.50 14.32
C ALA A 134 4.85 0.33 14.01
N LYS A 135 4.71 -0.32 12.85
CA LYS A 135 5.60 -1.42 12.45
C LYS A 135 7.01 -0.92 12.15
N ALA A 136 7.14 0.26 11.54
CA ALA A 136 8.42 0.93 11.34
C ALA A 136 9.09 1.33 12.68
N ALA A 137 8.31 1.87 13.62
CA ALA A 137 8.74 2.19 14.99
C ALA A 137 9.34 0.98 15.70
N SER A 138 8.59 -0.13 15.73
CA SER A 138 9.07 -1.40 16.32
C SER A 138 10.31 -1.94 15.61
N ARG A 139 10.39 -1.80 14.27
CA ARG A 139 11.53 -2.31 13.49
C ARG A 139 12.81 -1.51 13.73
N LEU A 140 12.68 -0.19 13.82
CA LEU A 140 13.79 0.74 14.04
C LEU A 140 14.12 0.94 15.52
N LYS A 141 13.31 0.39 16.43
CA LYS A 141 13.39 0.60 17.87
C LYS A 141 13.32 2.10 18.23
N LEU A 142 12.47 2.82 17.53
CA LEU A 142 12.20 4.25 17.74
C LEU A 142 10.76 4.46 18.19
N PRO A 143 10.48 5.49 19.00
CA PRO A 143 9.11 5.84 19.34
C PRO A 143 8.35 6.37 18.11
N ILE A 144 7.03 6.18 18.09
CA ILE A 144 6.17 6.54 16.94
C ILE A 144 6.29 8.03 16.58
N TYR A 145 6.39 8.93 17.58
CA TYR A 145 6.55 10.37 17.31
C TYR A 145 7.83 10.65 16.49
N ARG A 146 8.91 9.91 16.75
CA ARG A 146 10.17 10.08 16.02
C ARG A 146 10.09 9.55 14.60
N ILE A 147 9.33 8.47 14.37
CA ILE A 147 9.02 8.00 13.02
C ILE A 147 8.24 9.05 12.25
N ASP A 148 7.29 9.72 12.92
CA ASP A 148 6.47 10.76 12.30
C ASP A 148 7.29 11.97 11.88
N GLU A 149 8.16 12.46 12.77
CA GLU A 149 9.12 13.54 12.47
C GLU A 149 10.01 13.20 11.28
N LEU A 150 10.67 12.03 11.30
CA LEU A 150 11.57 11.59 10.23
C LEU A 150 10.83 11.41 8.90
N LEU A 151 9.60 10.91 8.94
CA LEU A 151 8.75 10.78 7.77
C LEU A 151 8.41 12.15 7.18
N GLN A 152 7.97 13.10 8.02
CA GLN A 152 7.68 14.46 7.57
C GLN A 152 8.90 15.15 6.96
N THR A 153 10.06 15.06 7.60
CA THR A 153 11.32 15.63 7.09
C THR A 153 11.64 15.07 5.70
N GLY A 154 11.65 13.75 5.53
CA GLY A 154 12.01 13.16 4.24
C GLY A 154 10.99 13.47 3.14
N LEU A 155 9.71 13.60 3.48
CA LEU A 155 8.67 13.97 2.52
C LEU A 155 8.76 15.43 2.09
N GLN A 156 9.10 16.34 3.01
CA GLN A 156 9.37 17.73 2.67
C GLN A 156 10.58 17.83 1.73
N GLU A 157 11.66 17.10 2.00
CA GLU A 157 12.82 17.04 1.11
C GLU A 157 12.46 16.52 -0.29
N LEU A 158 11.65 15.45 -0.36
CA LEU A 158 11.16 14.94 -1.65
C LEU A 158 10.30 15.97 -2.39
N GLN A 159 9.40 16.65 -1.69
CA GLN A 159 8.52 17.65 -2.28
C GLN A 159 9.31 18.85 -2.81
N GLN A 160 10.31 19.33 -2.05
CA GLN A 160 11.23 20.39 -2.51
C GLN A 160 11.95 19.98 -3.79
N TYR A 161 12.44 18.75 -3.86
CA TYR A 161 13.11 18.24 -5.05
C TYR A 161 12.17 18.20 -6.26
N LEU A 162 10.95 17.68 -6.08
CA LEU A 162 9.97 17.60 -7.16
C LEU A 162 9.55 18.99 -7.67
N ASN A 163 9.35 19.94 -6.75
CA ASN A 163 9.03 21.32 -7.12
C ASN A 163 10.19 21.97 -7.89
N ALA A 164 11.44 21.69 -7.51
CA ALA A 164 12.62 22.15 -8.23
C ALA A 164 12.75 21.51 -9.63
N TYR A 165 12.20 20.31 -9.83
CA TYR A 165 12.20 19.60 -11.12
C TYR A 165 11.08 20.06 -12.05
N GLN A 166 9.94 20.53 -11.53
CA GLN A 166 8.81 21.01 -12.35
C GLN A 166 9.06 22.34 -13.07
N TRP A 167 10.20 23.01 -12.83
CA TRP A 167 10.60 24.28 -13.47
C TRP A 167 11.66 24.11 -14.59
N LYS A 168 11.86 22.89 -15.11
CA LYS A 168 12.67 22.61 -16.30
C LYS A 168 11.86 21.89 -17.36
#